data_AF-A0A7T9DJ70-F1
#
_entry.id   AF-A0A7T9DJ70-F1
#
_cell.length_a   1.000
_cell.length_b   1.000
_cell.length_c   1.000
_cell.angle_alpha   90.00
_cell.angle_beta   90.00
_cell.angle_gamma   90.00
#
_symmetry.space_group_name_H-M   'P 1'
#
loop_
_entity.id
_entity.type
_entity.pdbx_description
1 polymer ?
#
loop_
_entity_poly.entity_id
_entity_poly.type
_entity_poly.pdbx_seq_one_letter_code
_entity_poly.pdbx_strand_id
1 'polypeptide(L)'
;MRSLIYVMGLLSILLFLSGCITTENQEFHAHADFALFIDGQRMDFNRAAFMSDANTQLDGLTHLHDFNPFVIHYHAQNIPLKRFFNSLDMKWQDDCFTIGNQTPLCNDTATGKSWKLYVNGQLNPQNENYIAKDLDRILIAYGNNTPQELHDLLNAVTDVACIQSSKCPERGTPTNETCTTAGGCSLDLNHLAAKTCIGVGSIKYCF
;
A
#
# COMPACT_ATOMS: atom_id res chain seq x y z
N MET A 1 -67.69 -25.34 -43.88
CA MET A 1 -67.30 -24.35 -44.90
C MET A 1 -67.09 -23.02 -44.15
N ARG A 2 -65.94 -22.39 -44.01
CA ARG A 2 -64.60 -22.47 -44.63
C ARG A 2 -63.56 -22.05 -43.59
N SER A 3 -62.37 -22.63 -43.70
CA SER A 3 -61.13 -22.27 -43.00
C SER A 3 -60.67 -20.84 -43.32
N LEU A 4 -60.01 -20.15 -42.38
CA LEU A 4 -58.70 -19.54 -42.65
C LEU A 4 -57.93 -19.16 -41.36
N ILE A 5 -56.66 -19.50 -41.39
CA ILE A 5 -55.57 -19.36 -40.42
C ILE A 5 -55.16 -17.88 -40.30
N TYR A 6 -54.88 -17.39 -39.08
CA TYR A 6 -53.83 -16.38 -38.84
C TYR A 6 -53.18 -16.62 -37.46
N VAL A 7 -52.05 -17.33 -37.52
CA VAL A 7 -50.96 -17.28 -36.54
C VAL A 7 -50.26 -15.93 -36.74
N MET A 8 -49.91 -15.23 -35.67
CA MET A 8 -48.90 -14.14 -35.53
C MET A 8 -49.46 -13.15 -34.49
N GLY A 9 -48.85 -12.82 -33.36
CA GLY A 9 -47.62 -13.20 -32.72
C GLY A 9 -47.61 -12.46 -31.37
N LEU A 10 -47.23 -13.17 -30.30
CA LEU A 10 -46.87 -12.55 -29.03
C LEU A 10 -45.73 -11.56 -29.28
N LEU A 11 -45.96 -10.26 -29.07
CA LEU A 11 -44.88 -9.30 -28.93
C LEU A 11 -45.08 -8.57 -27.60
N SER A 12 -44.72 -9.28 -26.53
CA SER A 12 -44.36 -8.71 -25.24
C SER A 12 -43.23 -7.71 -25.46
N ILE A 13 -43.55 -6.42 -25.44
CA ILE A 13 -42.57 -5.34 -25.34
C ILE A 13 -42.04 -5.39 -23.90
N LEU A 14 -41.08 -6.29 -23.66
CA LEU A 14 -40.11 -6.13 -22.58
C LEU A 14 -39.18 -5.01 -23.05
N LEU A 15 -39.39 -3.80 -22.52
CA LEU A 15 -38.37 -2.77 -22.52
C LEU A 15 -37.18 -3.30 -21.71
N PHE A 16 -36.25 -3.95 -22.39
CA PHE A 16 -34.92 -4.20 -21.88
C PHE A 16 -34.28 -2.84 -21.67
N LEU A 17 -34.34 -2.34 -20.43
CA LEU A 17 -33.33 -1.43 -19.93
C LEU A 17 -32.00 -2.18 -19.97
N SER A 18 -31.32 -2.15 -21.12
CA SER A 18 -29.87 -2.31 -21.16
C SER A 18 -29.27 -1.05 -20.54
N GLY A 19 -29.38 -0.94 -19.21
CA GLY A 19 -28.36 -0.25 -18.47
C GLY A 19 -27.06 -0.97 -18.79
N CYS A 20 -26.10 -0.26 -19.39
CA CYS A 20 -24.72 -0.74 -19.38
C CYS A 20 -24.37 -0.96 -17.91
N ILE A 21 -24.37 -2.22 -17.47
CA ILE A 21 -23.66 -2.59 -16.26
C ILE A 21 -22.19 -2.46 -16.66
N THR A 22 -21.62 -1.27 -16.44
CA THR A 22 -20.18 -1.16 -16.31
C THR A 22 -19.84 -1.95 -15.06
N THR A 23 -19.51 -3.22 -15.23
CA THR A 23 -18.71 -3.91 -14.22
C THR A 23 -17.38 -3.18 -14.22
N GLU A 24 -17.26 -2.13 -13.40
CA GLU A 24 -15.96 -1.75 -12.89
C GLU A 24 -15.44 -3.03 -12.23
N ASN A 25 -14.52 -3.69 -12.92
CA ASN A 25 -13.73 -4.73 -12.31
C ASN A 25 -12.96 -3.98 -11.22
N GLN A 26 -13.48 -3.95 -10.00
CA GLN A 26 -12.77 -3.34 -8.89
C GLN A 26 -11.52 -4.19 -8.67
N GLU A 27 -10.43 -3.74 -9.29
CA GLU A 27 -9.11 -4.23 -9.00
C GLU A 27 -8.89 -4.13 -7.50
N PHE A 28 -8.29 -5.17 -6.93
CA PHE A 28 -8.02 -5.18 -5.50
C PHE A 28 -7.13 -3.98 -5.17
N HIS A 29 -7.55 -3.20 -4.18
CA HIS A 29 -6.76 -2.09 -3.66
C HIS A 29 -6.73 -2.14 -2.14
N ALA A 30 -5.54 -2.18 -1.56
CA ALA A 30 -5.34 -1.99 -0.13
C ALA A 30 -4.21 -1.00 0.14
N HIS A 31 -4.36 -0.23 1.22
CA HIS A 31 -3.38 0.73 1.69
C HIS A 31 -2.99 0.39 3.12
N ALA A 32 -1.69 0.33 3.42
CA ALA A 32 -1.21 0.07 4.76
C ALA A 32 -0.19 1.13 5.19
N ASP A 33 -0.36 1.67 6.39
CA ASP A 33 0.62 2.53 7.03
C ASP A 33 1.82 1.69 7.46
N PHE A 34 3.04 2.21 7.30
CA PHE A 34 4.23 1.52 7.78
C PHE A 34 5.31 2.45 8.34
N ALA A 35 6.16 1.87 9.18
CA ALA A 35 7.44 2.45 9.53
C ALA A 35 8.47 1.35 9.80
N LEU A 36 9.71 1.61 9.37
CA LEU A 36 10.87 0.76 9.66
C LEU A 36 11.83 1.52 10.57
N PHE A 37 12.26 0.87 11.66
CA PHE A 37 13.22 1.42 12.61
C PHE A 37 14.40 0.47 12.80
N ILE A 38 15.62 1.03 12.83
CA ILE A 38 16.85 0.30 13.16
C ILE A 38 17.48 1.00 14.36
N ASP A 39 17.63 0.28 15.48
CA ASP A 39 18.16 0.83 16.74
C ASP A 39 17.45 2.13 17.15
N GLY A 40 16.12 2.16 17.01
CA GLY A 40 15.27 3.30 17.34
C GLY A 40 15.30 4.44 16.31
N GLN A 41 16.11 4.36 15.26
CA GLN A 41 16.16 5.37 14.20
C GLN A 41 15.22 5.00 13.06
N ARG A 42 14.33 5.94 12.69
CA ARG A 42 13.38 5.75 11.57
C ARG A 42 14.11 5.77 10.25
N MET A 43 13.84 4.79 9.40
CA MET A 43 14.27 4.81 8.01
C MET A 43 13.45 5.84 7.21
N ASP A 44 14.17 6.65 6.44
CA ASP A 44 13.59 7.70 5.60
C ASP A 44 13.27 7.17 4.20
N PHE A 45 11.98 6.92 3.96
CA PHE A 45 11.47 6.52 2.65
C PHE A 45 11.09 7.71 1.75
N ASN A 46 11.24 8.96 2.19
CA ASN A 46 10.84 10.14 1.40
C ASN A 46 11.90 10.51 0.34
N ARG A 47 12.19 9.56 -0.55
CA ARG A 47 13.25 9.67 -1.55
C ARG A 47 12.76 9.13 -2.88
N ALA A 48 13.14 9.79 -3.97
CA ALA A 48 12.75 9.39 -5.33
C ALA A 48 13.12 7.93 -5.63
N ALA A 49 14.22 7.42 -5.07
CA ALA A 49 14.64 6.02 -5.24
C ALA A 49 13.64 4.98 -4.69
N PHE A 50 12.69 5.40 -3.85
CA PHE A 50 11.65 4.53 -3.27
C PHE A 50 10.25 4.83 -3.78
N MET A 51 10.10 5.80 -4.68
CA MET A 51 8.80 6.28 -5.16
C MET A 51 8.59 5.81 -6.59
N SER A 52 7.47 5.15 -6.83
CA SER A 52 6.98 4.97 -8.18
C SER A 52 6.35 6.26 -8.67
N ASP A 53 6.46 6.53 -9.97
CA ASP A 53 5.77 7.60 -10.69
C ASP A 53 5.38 7.15 -12.10
N ALA A 54 4.82 8.06 -12.90
CA ALA A 54 4.37 7.77 -14.25
C ALA A 54 5.49 7.33 -15.23
N ASN A 55 6.75 7.64 -14.93
CA ASN A 55 7.90 7.31 -15.76
C ASN A 55 8.71 6.13 -15.18
N THR A 56 8.67 5.94 -13.86
CA THR A 56 9.47 4.97 -13.13
C THR A 56 8.56 4.17 -12.20
N GLN A 57 8.20 2.94 -12.61
CA GLN A 57 7.46 2.02 -11.75
C GLN A 57 8.43 1.02 -11.11
N LEU A 58 8.52 1.01 -9.78
CA LEU A 58 9.40 0.07 -9.06
C LEU A 58 8.79 -1.33 -8.98
N ASP A 59 7.52 -1.44 -8.60
CA ASP A 59 6.73 -2.67 -8.70
C ASP A 59 5.25 -2.35 -8.90
N GLY A 60 4.63 -2.99 -9.89
CA GLY A 60 3.25 -2.71 -10.26
C GLY A 60 2.19 -3.30 -9.33
N LEU A 61 2.58 -4.13 -8.35
CA LEU A 61 1.65 -4.73 -7.39
C LEU A 61 1.77 -4.14 -5.99
N THR A 62 2.94 -3.63 -5.61
CA THR A 62 3.13 -2.93 -4.34
C THR A 62 4.21 -1.86 -4.40
N HIS A 63 3.89 -0.64 -3.98
CA HIS A 63 4.84 0.48 -4.06
C HIS A 63 4.46 1.63 -3.13
N LEU A 64 5.38 2.61 -3.04
CA LEU A 64 5.10 3.97 -2.56
C LEU A 64 4.99 4.90 -3.77
N HIS A 65 4.26 5.99 -3.61
CA HIS A 65 4.22 7.05 -4.59
C HIS A 65 3.93 8.40 -3.96
N ASP A 66 3.90 9.44 -4.79
CA ASP A 66 3.44 10.79 -4.42
C ASP A 66 4.25 11.46 -3.32
N PHE A 67 5.48 10.99 -3.07
CA PHE A 67 6.28 11.38 -1.92
C PHE A 67 5.53 11.21 -0.59
N ASN A 68 4.68 10.18 -0.52
CA ASN A 68 4.06 9.71 0.71
C ASN A 68 4.88 8.51 1.25
N PRO A 69 5.83 8.75 2.17
CA PRO A 69 6.70 7.69 2.68
C PRO A 69 6.01 6.79 3.72
N PHE A 70 4.71 6.97 3.94
CA PHE A 70 4.00 6.36 5.05
C PHE A 70 3.03 5.26 4.63
N VAL A 71 2.55 5.26 3.38
CA VAL A 71 1.48 4.38 2.92
C VAL A 71 1.99 3.50 1.79
N ILE A 72 1.97 2.19 2.01
CA ILE A 72 2.21 1.19 0.98
C ILE A 72 0.90 0.94 0.25
N HIS A 73 0.95 1.02 -1.08
CA HIS A 73 -0.15 0.66 -1.96
C HIS A 73 -0.02 -0.81 -2.35
N TYR A 74 -1.15 -1.53 -2.43
CA TYR A 74 -1.24 -2.92 -2.86
C TYR A 74 -2.35 -3.09 -3.90
N HIS A 75 -1.99 -3.54 -5.09
CA HIS A 75 -2.92 -3.73 -6.21
C HIS A 75 -3.27 -5.21 -6.49
N ALA A 76 -2.86 -6.10 -5.59
CA ALA A 76 -3.21 -7.52 -5.66
C ALA A 76 -3.32 -8.15 -4.26
N GLN A 77 -4.14 -9.19 -4.16
CA GLN A 77 -4.24 -10.01 -2.95
C GLN A 77 -2.98 -10.88 -2.77
N ASN A 78 -2.75 -11.31 -1.52
CA ASN A 78 -1.71 -12.27 -1.16
C ASN A 78 -0.28 -11.82 -1.52
N ILE A 79 -0.04 -10.51 -1.52
CA ILE A 79 1.29 -9.95 -1.70
C ILE A 79 2.00 -9.92 -0.33
N PRO A 80 3.08 -10.71 -0.15
CA PRO A 80 3.82 -10.69 1.09
C PRO A 80 4.67 -9.42 1.21
N LEU A 81 4.88 -8.95 2.43
CA LEU A 81 5.63 -7.74 2.75
C LEU A 81 7.07 -7.77 2.16
N LYS A 82 7.71 -8.93 2.06
CA LYS A 82 9.01 -9.07 1.40
C LYS A 82 9.03 -8.61 -0.06
N ARG A 83 7.91 -8.69 -0.80
CA ARG A 83 7.85 -8.20 -2.19
C ARG A 83 8.05 -6.70 -2.23
N PHE A 84 7.40 -5.97 -1.32
CA PHE A 84 7.56 -4.53 -1.18
C PHE A 84 9.02 -4.17 -0.90
N PHE A 85 9.68 -4.85 0.03
CA PHE A 85 11.11 -4.57 0.28
C PHE A 85 11.99 -4.91 -0.93
N ASN A 86 11.76 -6.04 -1.58
CA ASN A 86 12.53 -6.45 -2.74
C ASN A 86 12.45 -5.44 -3.90
N SER A 87 11.33 -4.74 -4.07
CA SER A 87 11.21 -3.70 -5.09
C SER A 87 12.01 -2.43 -4.79
N LEU A 88 12.45 -2.26 -3.54
CA LEU A 88 13.26 -1.12 -3.07
C LEU A 88 14.75 -1.46 -2.91
N ASP A 89 15.22 -2.56 -3.55
CA ASP A 89 16.57 -3.10 -3.35
C ASP A 89 16.86 -3.42 -1.87
N MET A 90 15.83 -3.84 -1.13
CA MET A 90 15.93 -4.30 0.25
C MET A 90 15.50 -5.76 0.34
N LYS A 91 16.13 -6.54 1.20
CA LYS A 91 15.81 -7.95 1.35
C LYS A 91 15.61 -8.29 2.80
N TRP A 92 14.37 -8.63 3.16
CA TRP A 92 14.06 -9.25 4.43
C TRP A 92 13.86 -10.75 4.21
N GLN A 93 14.74 -11.55 4.81
CA GLN A 93 14.68 -13.00 4.72
C GLN A 93 15.14 -13.61 6.03
N ASP A 94 14.33 -14.52 6.56
CA ASP A 94 14.58 -15.20 7.83
C ASP A 94 14.84 -14.16 8.94
N ASP A 95 15.97 -14.26 9.62
CA ASP A 95 16.37 -13.38 10.71
C ASP A 95 17.22 -12.18 10.24
N CYS A 96 17.32 -11.92 8.94
CA CYS A 96 18.23 -10.92 8.37
C CYS A 96 17.52 -9.92 7.46
N PHE A 97 17.98 -8.67 7.50
CA PHE A 97 17.56 -7.61 6.59
C PHE A 97 18.77 -6.97 5.91
N THR A 98 18.70 -6.80 4.60
CA THR A 98 19.77 -6.20 3.79
C THR A 98 19.23 -4.97 3.06
N ILE A 99 20.01 -3.89 3.02
CA ILE A 99 19.69 -2.67 2.26
C ILE A 99 20.75 -2.49 1.17
N GLY A 100 20.35 -2.64 -0.09
CA GLY A 100 21.23 -2.67 -1.25
C GLY A 100 22.37 -3.68 -1.07
N ASN A 101 23.61 -3.21 -1.29
CA ASN A 101 24.81 -4.03 -1.18
C ASN A 101 25.47 -3.99 0.21
N GLN A 102 24.76 -3.51 1.24
CA GLN A 102 25.29 -3.46 2.60
C GLN A 102 25.37 -4.85 3.24
N THR A 103 26.15 -4.96 4.32
CA THR A 103 26.19 -6.19 5.12
C THR A 103 24.80 -6.49 5.71
N PRO A 104 24.30 -7.74 5.63
CA PRO A 104 23.03 -8.10 6.24
C PRO A 104 23.02 -7.83 7.74
N LEU A 105 21.94 -7.21 8.22
CA LEU A 105 21.68 -6.98 9.63
C LEU A 105 20.81 -8.10 10.16
N CYS A 106 21.41 -9.03 10.90
CA CYS A 106 20.75 -10.24 11.40
C CYS A 106 20.42 -10.15 12.89
N ASN A 107 19.48 -10.98 13.34
CA ASN A 107 19.25 -11.21 14.77
C ASN A 107 20.55 -11.66 15.44
N ASP A 108 20.83 -11.10 16.61
CA ASP A 108 22.04 -11.36 17.35
C ASP A 108 21.70 -11.63 18.81
N THR A 109 21.89 -12.88 19.23
CA THR A 109 21.61 -13.35 20.59
C THR A 109 22.60 -12.81 21.60
N ALA A 110 23.83 -12.46 21.21
CA ALA A 110 24.83 -11.91 22.11
C ALA A 110 24.50 -10.46 22.50
N THR A 111 23.95 -9.67 21.58
CA THR A 111 23.50 -8.30 21.85
C THR A 111 22.01 -8.21 22.23
N GLY A 112 21.25 -9.29 21.99
CA GLY A 112 19.80 -9.33 22.20
C GLY A 112 18.99 -8.55 21.16
N LYS A 113 19.62 -8.13 20.06
CA LYS A 113 18.97 -7.40 18.98
C LYS A 113 18.23 -8.35 18.06
N SER A 114 17.00 -8.01 17.71
CA SER A 114 16.24 -8.79 16.74
C SER A 114 15.26 -7.95 15.93
N TRP A 115 14.93 -8.44 14.73
CA TRP A 115 13.82 -7.97 13.92
C TRP A 115 12.49 -8.43 14.53
N LYS A 116 11.55 -7.50 14.62
CA LYS A 116 10.18 -7.76 15.07
C LYS A 116 9.20 -7.05 14.15
N LEU A 117 8.17 -7.76 13.74
CA LEU A 117 7.01 -7.21 13.08
C LEU A 117 5.89 -6.99 14.08
N TYR A 118 5.30 -5.79 14.09
CA TYR A 118 4.03 -5.54 14.77
C TYR A 118 3.00 -5.06 13.76
N VAL A 119 1.79 -5.56 13.89
CA VAL A 119 0.64 -5.16 13.07
C VAL A 119 -0.45 -4.71 14.03
N ASN A 120 -0.93 -3.48 13.85
CA ASN A 120 -1.97 -2.88 14.69
C ASN A 120 -1.63 -2.98 16.20
N GLY A 121 -0.36 -2.77 16.54
CA GLY A 121 0.13 -2.83 17.92
C GLY A 121 0.44 -4.23 18.46
N GLN A 122 0.18 -5.30 17.69
CA GLN A 122 0.37 -6.68 18.13
C GLN A 122 1.57 -7.32 17.44
N LEU A 123 2.38 -8.06 18.21
CA LEU A 123 3.51 -8.82 17.65
C LEU A 123 2.98 -9.84 16.65
N ASN A 124 3.56 -9.87 15.45
CA ASN A 124 3.16 -10.77 14.37
C ASN A 124 4.35 -11.68 13.97
N PRO A 125 4.23 -13.01 14.08
CA PRO A 125 5.33 -13.92 13.82
C PRO A 125 5.57 -14.20 12.33
N GLN A 126 4.74 -13.67 11.42
CA GLN A 126 4.86 -13.94 9.99
C GLN A 126 6.01 -13.15 9.34
N ASN A 127 6.52 -12.10 10.00
CA ASN A 127 7.63 -11.27 9.54
C ASN A 127 7.52 -10.91 8.04
N GLU A 128 8.51 -11.25 7.24
CA GLU A 128 8.60 -10.93 5.82
C GLU A 128 7.50 -11.59 4.96
N ASN A 129 6.86 -12.64 5.48
CA ASN A 129 5.77 -13.35 4.80
C ASN A 129 4.38 -12.83 5.18
N TYR A 130 4.30 -11.78 6.00
CA TYR A 130 3.04 -11.14 6.34
C TYR A 130 2.32 -10.59 5.10
N ILE A 131 1.01 -10.83 5.02
CA ILE A 131 0.13 -10.30 3.96
C ILE A 131 -0.67 -9.15 4.58
N ALA A 132 -0.38 -7.93 4.12
CA ALA A 132 -1.04 -6.72 4.60
C ALA A 132 -2.52 -6.70 4.21
N LYS A 133 -3.34 -6.14 5.10
CA LYS A 133 -4.74 -5.81 4.89
C LYS A 133 -4.89 -4.29 4.82
N ASP A 134 -5.98 -3.88 4.21
CA ASP A 134 -6.32 -2.47 4.11
C ASP A 134 -6.46 -1.84 5.51
N LEU A 135 -5.84 -0.67 5.68
CA LEU A 135 -5.68 0.11 6.91
C LEU A 135 -4.78 -0.47 8.00
N ASP A 136 -3.99 -1.51 7.70
CA ASP A 136 -3.04 -1.99 8.70
C ASP A 136 -1.99 -0.93 9.04
N ARG A 137 -1.63 -0.87 10.32
CA ARG A 137 -0.50 -0.10 10.84
C ARG A 137 0.65 -1.05 11.14
N ILE A 138 1.69 -1.01 10.31
CA ILE A 138 2.80 -1.96 10.31
C ILE A 138 4.06 -1.31 10.90
N LEU A 139 4.55 -1.82 12.02
CA LEU A 139 5.87 -1.47 12.57
C LEU A 139 6.84 -2.61 12.30
N ILE A 140 8.00 -2.26 11.76
CA ILE A 140 9.13 -3.18 11.59
C ILE A 140 10.28 -2.57 12.37
N ALA A 141 10.76 -3.28 13.39
CA ALA A 141 11.77 -2.75 14.29
C ALA A 141 12.92 -3.75 14.45
N TYR A 142 14.15 -3.26 14.31
CA TYR A 142 15.36 -3.96 14.72
C TYR A 142 15.95 -3.32 15.96
N GLY A 143 16.26 -4.16 16.95
CA GLY A 143 17.00 -3.76 18.14
C GLY A 143 16.58 -4.53 19.38
N ASN A 144 17.07 -4.08 20.53
CA ASN A 144 16.76 -4.61 21.86
C ASN A 144 15.83 -3.65 22.62
N ASN A 145 14.77 -3.17 21.95
CA ASN A 145 13.92 -2.09 22.46
C ASN A 145 13.32 -2.43 23.83
N THR A 146 13.39 -1.48 24.75
CA THR A 146 12.66 -1.49 26.01
C THR A 146 11.15 -1.37 25.76
N PRO A 147 10.29 -1.71 26.73
CA PRO A 147 8.84 -1.53 26.59
C PRO A 147 8.43 -0.09 26.26
N GLN A 148 9.12 0.90 26.83
CA GLN A 148 8.85 2.32 26.58
C GLN A 148 9.25 2.71 25.15
N GLU A 149 10.45 2.34 24.70
CA GLU A 149 10.87 2.61 23.32
C GLU A 149 9.91 1.94 22.33
N LEU A 150 9.53 0.68 22.55
CA LEU A 150 8.56 0.00 21.70
C LEU A 150 7.22 0.74 21.64
N HIS A 151 6.72 1.26 22.77
CA HIS A 151 5.50 2.06 22.80
C HIS A 151 5.64 3.32 21.92
N ASP A 152 6.77 4.02 22.00
CA ASP A 152 7.02 5.21 21.20
C ASP A 152 7.11 4.88 19.70
N LEU A 153 7.76 3.77 19.34
CA LEU A 153 7.83 3.29 17.96
C LEU A 153 6.45 2.94 17.40
N LEU A 154 5.60 2.27 18.18
CA LEU A 154 4.23 1.92 17.79
C LEU A 154 3.37 3.16 17.57
N ASN A 155 3.55 4.21 18.37
CA ASN A 155 2.86 5.49 18.21
C ASN A 155 3.35 6.29 17.00
N ALA A 156 4.59 6.05 16.55
CA ALA A 156 5.17 6.74 15.40
C ALA A 156 4.66 6.21 14.05
N VAL A 157 4.05 5.02 14.00
CA VAL A 157 3.35 4.53 12.80
C VAL A 157 2.08 5.36 12.60
N THR A 158 1.92 5.93 11.42
CA THR A 158 0.75 6.75 11.09
C THR A 158 -0.53 5.91 10.95
N ASP A 159 -1.64 6.57 10.64
CA ASP A 159 -2.94 5.98 10.33
C ASP A 159 -3.58 6.68 9.11
N VAL A 160 -2.75 7.16 8.18
CA VAL A 160 -3.16 7.99 7.05
C VAL A 160 -3.50 7.18 5.80
N ALA A 161 -3.32 5.86 5.80
CA ALA A 161 -3.80 4.97 4.74
C ALA A 161 -5.32 5.09 4.54
N CYS A 162 -6.07 5.48 5.59
CA CYS A 162 -7.51 5.70 5.49
C CYS A 162 -7.89 6.78 4.47
N ILE A 163 -7.01 7.73 4.18
CA ILE A 163 -7.24 8.77 3.18
C ILE A 163 -7.27 8.13 1.80
N GLN A 164 -6.26 7.31 1.48
CA GLN A 164 -6.15 6.62 0.19
C GLN A 164 -7.26 5.58 0.01
N SER A 165 -7.64 4.86 1.08
CA SER A 165 -8.77 3.92 1.02
C SER A 165 -10.15 4.59 1.03
N SER A 166 -10.23 5.94 0.99
CA SER A 166 -11.50 6.70 1.09
C SER A 166 -12.33 6.40 2.35
N LYS A 167 -11.68 5.96 3.43
CA LYS A 167 -12.32 5.55 4.69
C LYS A 167 -12.34 6.64 5.76
N CYS A 168 -11.61 7.73 5.55
CA CYS A 168 -11.62 8.93 6.41
C CYS A 168 -11.71 10.22 5.56
N PRO A 169 -12.81 10.43 4.81
CA PRO A 169 -12.94 11.56 3.88
C PRO A 169 -12.83 12.93 4.55
N GLU A 170 -13.08 13.02 5.86
CA GLU A 170 -12.89 14.22 6.65
C GLU A 170 -11.41 14.61 6.84
N ARG A 171 -10.47 13.69 6.57
CA ARG A 171 -9.03 13.90 6.73
C ARG A 171 -8.31 14.21 5.41
N GLY A 172 -8.97 14.03 4.27
CA GLY A 172 -8.40 14.30 2.96
C GLY A 172 -9.10 13.53 1.84
N THR A 173 -8.63 13.76 0.63
CA THR A 173 -9.07 13.03 -0.57
C THR A 173 -7.96 12.08 -1.03
N PRO A 174 -8.29 10.86 -1.49
CA PRO A 174 -7.32 9.99 -2.14
C PRO A 174 -6.64 10.69 -3.30
N THR A 175 -5.39 10.31 -3.56
CA THR A 175 -4.69 10.66 -4.80
C THR A 175 -5.31 9.91 -5.97
N ASN A 176 -5.38 10.53 -7.15
CA ASN A 176 -5.84 9.83 -8.35
C ASN A 176 -4.80 8.81 -8.81
N GLU A 177 -5.14 7.54 -8.73
CA GLU A 177 -4.36 6.42 -9.27
C GLU A 177 -5.18 5.68 -10.33
N THR A 178 -4.60 5.49 -11.51
CA THR A 178 -5.24 4.73 -12.59
C THR A 178 -4.66 3.32 -12.61
N CYS A 179 -5.49 2.33 -12.29
CA CYS A 179 -5.13 0.91 -12.28
C CYS A 179 -5.70 0.19 -13.51
N THR A 180 -4.87 -0.61 -14.17
CA THR A 180 -5.28 -1.40 -15.34
C THR A 180 -4.89 -2.87 -15.16
N THR A 181 -5.85 -3.75 -15.49
CA THR A 181 -5.82 -5.20 -15.25
C THR A 181 -4.65 -5.95 -15.87
N ALA A 182 -3.83 -5.30 -16.70
CA ALA A 182 -2.83 -5.94 -17.55
C ALA A 182 -1.41 -5.37 -17.41
N GLY A 183 -1.12 -4.41 -16.53
CA GLY A 183 0.21 -3.80 -16.56
C GLY A 183 0.65 -2.89 -15.42
N GLY A 184 -0.09 -2.82 -14.32
CA GLY A 184 0.27 -2.01 -13.15
C GLY A 184 -0.43 -0.65 -13.12
N CYS A 185 -0.43 -0.04 -11.93
CA CYS A 185 -1.04 1.26 -11.71
C CYS A 185 -0.05 2.37 -12.05
N SER A 186 -0.48 3.31 -12.89
CA SER A 186 0.24 4.55 -13.15
C SER A 186 -0.42 5.68 -12.38
N LEU A 187 0.39 6.52 -11.76
CA LEU A 187 -0.10 7.75 -11.13
C LEU A 187 -0.61 8.70 -12.20
N ASP A 188 -1.74 9.36 -11.92
CA ASP A 188 -2.23 10.43 -12.78
C ASP A 188 -1.24 11.61 -12.75
N LEU A 189 -0.62 11.90 -13.90
CA LEU A 189 0.33 12.99 -14.09
C LEU A 189 -0.26 14.36 -13.69
N ASN A 190 -1.58 14.52 -13.72
CA ASN A 190 -2.24 15.77 -13.32
C ASN A 190 -2.20 16.00 -11.80
N HIS A 191 -2.01 14.95 -10.99
CA HIS A 191 -1.96 15.06 -9.53
C HIS A 191 -0.56 15.45 -9.03
N LEU A 192 0.50 14.97 -9.69
CA LEU A 192 1.90 15.28 -9.34
C LEU A 192 2.26 16.77 -9.55
N ALA A 193 1.58 17.47 -10.46
CA ALA A 193 1.85 18.86 -10.78
C ALA A 193 1.28 19.88 -9.77
N ALA A 194 0.42 19.46 -8.83
CA ALA A 194 -0.34 20.36 -7.96
C ALA A 194 0.23 20.54 -6.54
N LYS A 195 1.38 19.91 -6.22
CA LYS A 195 1.87 19.82 -4.83
C LYS A 195 2.58 21.09 -4.35
N THR A 196 1.86 22.00 -3.68
CA THR A 196 2.46 23.08 -2.87
C THR A 196 3.00 22.51 -1.55
N CYS A 197 4.31 22.66 -1.32
CA CYS A 197 4.96 22.26 -0.07
C CYS A 197 4.44 23.10 1.12
N ILE A 198 4.01 22.45 2.21
CA ILE A 198 3.75 23.11 3.50
C ILE A 198 4.72 22.55 4.53
N GLY A 199 5.37 23.43 5.30
CA GLY A 199 6.31 23.07 6.35
C GLY A 199 6.10 23.88 7.62
N VAL A 200 6.20 23.23 8.77
CA VAL A 200 6.37 23.85 10.08
C VAL A 200 7.72 23.37 10.63
N GLY A 201 8.70 24.27 10.71
CA GLY A 201 10.07 23.94 11.13
C GLY A 201 10.93 23.34 10.00
N SER A 202 11.96 22.56 10.36
CA SER A 202 12.98 22.02 9.43
C SER A 202 12.50 20.85 8.56
N ILE A 203 11.24 20.43 8.69
CA ILE A 203 10.67 19.29 7.98
C ILE A 203 9.63 19.83 6.99
N LYS A 204 9.83 19.54 5.70
CA LYS A 204 8.90 19.88 4.63
C LYS A 204 8.17 18.62 4.19
N TYR A 205 6.84 18.69 4.12
CA TYR A 205 6.01 17.63 3.56
C TYR A 205 5.44 18.11 2.22
N CYS A 206 5.56 17.26 1.20
CA CYS A 206 4.96 17.49 -0.12
C CYS A 206 3.63 16.72 -0.15
N PHE A 207 2.51 17.44 -0.21
CA PHE A 207 1.16 16.87 -0.33
C PHE A 207 0.70 16.99 -1.77
#